data_AF-A0A372L6T7-F1
#
_entry.id   AF-A0A372L6T7-F1
#
_cell.length_a   1.000
_cell.length_b   1.000
_cell.length_c   1.000
_cell.angle_alpha   90.00
_cell.angle_beta   90.00
_cell.angle_gamma   90.00
#
_symmetry.space_group_name_H-M   'P 1'
#
loop_
_entity.id
_entity.type
_entity.pdbx_description
1 polymer ?
#
loop_
_entity_poly.entity_id
_entity_poly.type
_entity_poly.pdbx_seq_one_letter_code
_entity_poly.pdbx_strand_id
1 'polypeptide(L)'
;MCKLIWTFWIDQKECGHNEKHYVAITMLSRFLGNRDIVLNIDRKLKEKKDEIPESLGKSQQEALVKEVEDEGNLRNIAIVYTLLHIGIRFSELCNLNISDIQEEEGRQFVIVRNSRGE
;
A
#
# COMPACT_ATOMS: atom_id res chain seq x y z
N MET A 1 28.21 -20.97 11.17
CA MET A 1 27.55 -19.66 10.97
C MET A 1 26.44 -19.65 9.91
N CYS A 2 26.57 -20.34 8.77
CA CYS A 2 25.55 -20.29 7.70
C CYS A 2 24.18 -20.94 8.00
N LYS A 3 24.10 -21.87 8.98
CA LYS A 3 22.88 -22.62 9.29
C LYS A 3 21.83 -21.81 10.08
N LEU A 4 22.26 -20.79 10.82
CA LEU A 4 21.39 -19.93 11.65
C LEU A 4 20.73 -18.80 10.84
N ILE A 5 21.42 -18.32 9.80
CA ILE A 5 20.90 -17.26 8.92
C ILE A 5 19.73 -17.81 8.08
N TRP A 6 19.82 -19.07 7.65
CA TRP A 6 18.76 -19.72 6.84
C TRP A 6 17.47 -20.00 7.61
N THR A 7 17.54 -20.49 8.85
CA THR A 7 16.33 -20.73 9.67
C THR A 7 15.65 -19.43 10.09
N PHE A 8 16.41 -18.38 10.39
CA PHE A 8 15.86 -17.08 10.77
C PHE A 8 15.14 -16.39 9.60
N TRP A 9 15.61 -16.60 8.36
CA TRP A 9 15.00 -16.01 7.17
C TRP A 9 13.71 -16.71 6.74
N ILE A 10 13.57 -18.02 7.01
CA ILE A 10 12.34 -18.78 6.73
C ILE A 10 11.23 -18.45 7.74
N ASP A 11 11.55 -18.32 9.05
CA ASP A 11 10.55 -18.08 10.11
C ASP A 11 9.85 -16.70 9.97
N GLN A 12 10.53 -15.70 9.40
CA GLN A 12 9.99 -14.35 9.18
C GLN A 12 8.96 -14.28 8.04
N LYS A 13 9.05 -15.15 7.03
CA LYS A 13 8.21 -15.12 5.83
C LYS A 13 6.78 -15.60 6.11
N GLU A 14 6.60 -16.49 7.07
CA GLU A 14 5.31 -17.13 7.37
C GLU A 14 4.45 -16.34 8.37
N CYS A 15 5.07 -15.58 9.29
CA CYS A 15 4.35 -14.88 10.37
C CYS A 15 3.31 -13.84 9.87
N GLY A 16 3.59 -13.14 8.77
CA GLY A 16 2.65 -12.16 8.21
C GLY A 16 1.47 -12.80 7.47
N HIS A 17 1.66 -13.99 6.91
CA HIS A 17 0.63 -14.75 6.21
C HIS A 17 -0.29 -15.44 7.23
N ASN A 18 0.29 -16.02 8.29
CA ASN A 18 -0.43 -16.71 9.35
C ASN A 18 -1.37 -15.78 10.13
N GLU A 19 -0.97 -14.52 10.37
CA GLU A 19 -1.86 -13.53 11.03
C GLU A 19 -3.09 -13.22 10.17
N LYS A 20 -2.94 -13.09 8.84
CA LYS A 20 -4.08 -12.84 7.94
C LYS A 20 -5.09 -13.98 7.96
N HIS A 21 -4.60 -15.22 7.95
CA HIS A 21 -5.44 -16.41 8.08
C HIS A 21 -6.15 -16.48 9.42
N TYR A 22 -5.43 -16.20 10.51
CA TYR A 22 -6.01 -16.16 11.85
C TYR A 22 -7.11 -15.11 11.98
N VAL A 23 -6.89 -13.91 11.44
CA VAL A 23 -7.90 -12.84 11.42
C VAL A 23 -9.12 -13.26 10.60
N ALA A 24 -8.92 -13.89 9.45
CA ALA A 24 -10.02 -14.41 8.63
C ALA A 24 -10.82 -15.50 9.35
N ILE A 25 -10.15 -16.48 9.97
CA ILE A 25 -10.77 -17.54 10.77
C ILE A 25 -11.53 -16.94 11.96
N THR A 26 -10.96 -15.92 12.62
CA THR A 26 -11.61 -15.23 13.73
C THR A 26 -12.88 -14.51 13.29
N MET A 27 -12.85 -13.80 12.16
CA MET A 27 -14.04 -13.16 11.62
C MET A 27 -15.11 -14.18 11.22
N LEU A 28 -14.73 -15.29 10.60
CA LEU A 28 -15.64 -16.37 10.24
C LEU A 28 -16.27 -17.05 11.48
N SER A 29 -15.46 -17.38 12.48
CA SER A 29 -15.93 -17.96 13.75
C SER A 29 -16.91 -17.04 14.47
N ARG A 30 -16.66 -15.73 14.47
CA ARG A 30 -17.59 -14.72 15.01
C ARG A 30 -18.88 -14.64 14.20
N PHE A 31 -18.80 -14.68 12.88
CA PHE A 31 -19.98 -14.69 12.00
C PHE A 31 -20.87 -15.92 12.22
N LEU A 32 -20.27 -17.09 12.43
CA LEU A 32 -20.97 -18.36 12.69
C LEU A 32 -21.46 -18.52 14.15
N GLY A 33 -21.19 -17.55 15.03
CA GLY A 33 -21.57 -17.60 16.45
C GLY A 33 -20.74 -18.55 17.32
N ASN A 34 -19.78 -19.27 16.75
CA ASN A 34 -18.98 -20.29 17.42
C ASN A 34 -17.58 -19.75 17.75
N ARG A 35 -17.49 -18.92 18.80
CA ARG A 35 -16.24 -18.25 19.20
C ARG A 35 -15.18 -19.18 19.79
N ASP A 36 -15.57 -20.37 20.22
CA ASP A 36 -14.68 -21.30 20.94
C ASP A 36 -13.61 -21.93 20.03
N ILE A 37 -13.84 -21.92 18.71
CA ILE A 37 -12.93 -22.48 17.69
C ILE A 37 -11.54 -21.81 17.74
N VAL A 38 -11.49 -20.54 18.13
CA VAL A 38 -10.27 -19.73 18.10
C VAL A 38 -9.45 -19.85 19.40
N LEU A 39 -10.06 -20.34 20.49
CA LEU A 39 -9.42 -20.41 21.82
C LEU A 39 -8.23 -21.36 21.89
N ASN A 40 -8.24 -22.42 21.07
CA ASN A 40 -7.18 -23.44 21.05
C ASN A 40 -6.12 -23.23 19.96
N ILE A 41 -6.14 -22.08 19.28
CA ILE A 41 -5.14 -21.77 18.26
C ILE A 41 -3.96 -21.08 18.93
N ASP A 42 -2.91 -21.85 19.22
CA ASP A 42 -1.63 -21.30 19.66
C ASP A 42 -0.93 -20.59 18.49
N ARG A 43 -0.43 -19.37 18.73
CA ARG A 43 0.22 -18.56 17.69
C ARG A 43 1.50 -17.93 18.19
N LYS A 44 2.55 -17.99 17.37
CA LYS A 44 3.71 -17.10 17.52
C LYS A 44 3.27 -15.68 17.20
N LEU A 45 3.28 -14.81 18.20
CA LEU A 45 3.08 -13.38 17.99
C LEU A 45 4.27 -12.84 17.20
N LYS A 46 4.00 -12.28 16.02
CA LYS A 46 5.01 -11.53 15.29
C LYS A 46 5.33 -10.28 16.12
N GLU A 47 6.61 -10.04 16.40
CA GLU A 47 7.02 -8.73 16.89
C GLU A 47 6.57 -7.70 15.84
N LYS A 48 5.78 -6.71 16.28
CA LYS A 48 5.42 -5.60 15.40
C LYS A 48 6.73 -4.91 15.04
N LYS A 49 7.19 -5.12 13.81
CA LYS A 49 8.15 -4.21 13.21
C LYS A 49 7.39 -2.92 12.97
N ASP A 50 7.50 -1.98 13.90
CA ASP A 50 7.11 -0.58 13.72
C ASP A 50 8.09 0.13 12.77
N GLU A 51 8.58 -0.57 11.74
CA GLU A 51 9.31 0.05 10.63
C GLU A 51 8.26 0.80 9.82
N ILE A 52 7.98 2.02 10.26
CA ILE A 52 7.23 3.01 9.49
C ILE A 52 7.98 3.14 8.15
N PRO A 53 7.31 2.94 7.00
CA PRO A 53 7.96 3.13 5.73
C PRO A 53 8.53 4.54 5.67
N GLU A 54 9.81 4.67 5.32
CA GLU A 54 10.42 5.99 5.19
C GLU A 54 9.67 6.79 4.11
N SER A 55 9.18 7.96 4.51
CA SER A 55 8.57 8.90 3.58
C SER A 55 9.63 9.58 2.75
N LEU A 56 9.33 9.84 1.47
CA LEU A 56 10.22 10.58 0.58
C LEU A 56 10.41 12.03 1.08
N GLY A 57 11.65 12.40 1.40
CA GLY A 57 12.01 13.79 1.70
C GLY A 57 11.96 14.68 0.45
N LYS A 58 11.96 16.01 0.62
CA LYS A 58 11.88 16.96 -0.50
C LYS A 58 12.98 16.77 -1.54
N SER A 59 14.23 16.59 -1.10
CA SER A 59 15.37 16.35 -2.00
C SER A 59 15.22 15.07 -2.81
N GLN A 60 14.65 14.01 -2.23
CA GLN A 60 14.38 12.76 -2.91
C GLN A 60 13.23 12.90 -3.92
N GLN A 61 12.21 13.71 -3.60
CA GLN A 61 11.13 14.03 -4.53
C GLN A 61 11.66 14.80 -5.75
N GLU A 62 12.49 15.81 -5.53
CA GLU A 62 13.12 16.58 -6.61
C GLU A 62 14.03 15.71 -7.49
N ALA A 63 14.81 14.81 -6.87
CA ALA A 63 15.64 13.86 -7.60
C ALA A 63 14.80 12.90 -8.46
N LEU A 64 13.70 12.38 -7.91
CA LEU A 64 12.77 11.50 -8.61
C LEU A 64 12.14 12.20 -9.82
N VAL A 65 11.68 13.45 -9.64
CA VAL A 65 11.11 14.25 -10.73
C VAL A 65 12.13 14.44 -11.85
N LYS A 66 13.36 14.82 -11.51
CA LYS A 66 14.42 15.00 -12.50
C LYS A 66 14.75 13.71 -13.26
N GLU A 67 14.82 12.58 -12.56
CA GLU A 67 15.08 11.28 -13.18
C GLU A 67 14.02 10.90 -14.21
N VAL A 68 12.73 11.09 -13.91
CA VAL A 68 11.65 10.77 -14.85
C VAL A 68 11.55 11.77 -16.01
N GLU A 69 11.91 13.04 -15.78
CA GLU A 69 12.04 14.03 -16.85
C GLU A 69 13.19 13.67 -17.81
N ASP A 70 14.34 13.24 -17.28
CA ASP A 70 15.50 12.80 -18.06
C ASP A 70 15.18 11.52 -18.88
N GLU A 71 14.32 10.63 -18.38
CA GLU A 71 13.83 9.46 -19.13
C GLU A 71 12.97 9.85 -20.34
N GLY A 72 12.28 11.00 -20.27
CA GLY A 72 11.48 11.56 -21.36
C GLY A 72 10.15 10.85 -21.63
N ASN A 73 9.75 9.89 -20.79
CA ASN A 73 8.49 9.18 -20.95
C ASN A 73 7.32 10.01 -20.38
N LEU A 74 6.58 10.69 -21.26
CA LEU A 74 5.45 11.55 -20.91
C LEU A 74 4.42 10.87 -19.98
N ARG A 75 4.20 9.56 -20.12
CA ARG A 75 3.27 8.83 -19.26
C ARG A 75 3.81 8.75 -17.84
N ASN A 76 5.07 8.36 -17.67
CA ASN A 76 5.70 8.22 -16.36
C ASN A 76 5.76 9.57 -15.64
N ILE A 77 6.15 10.62 -16.38
CA ILE A 77 6.15 12.00 -15.90
C ILE A 77 4.76 12.39 -15.39
N ALA A 78 3.71 12.21 -16.20
CA ALA A 78 2.35 12.56 -15.78
C ALA A 78 1.91 11.78 -14.54
N ILE A 79 2.24 10.49 -14.44
CA ILE A 79 1.91 9.65 -13.28
C ILE A 79 2.59 10.18 -12.01
N VAL A 80 3.90 10.46 -12.06
CA VAL A 80 4.67 10.93 -10.92
C VAL A 80 4.18 12.30 -10.45
N TYR A 81 3.97 13.24 -11.38
CA TYR A 81 3.45 14.57 -11.05
C TYR A 81 2.05 14.50 -10.42
N THR A 82 1.17 13.66 -10.96
CA THR A 82 -0.19 13.47 -10.44
C THR A 82 -0.16 12.92 -9.02
N LEU A 83 0.68 11.90 -8.76
CA LEU A 83 0.82 11.31 -7.43
C LEU A 83 1.44 12.26 -6.40
N LEU A 84 2.48 13.02 -6.79
CA LEU A 84 3.18 13.94 -5.89
C LEU A 84 2.35 15.19 -5.53
N HIS A 85 1.63 15.78 -6.49
CA HIS A 85 0.94 17.05 -6.28
C HIS A 85 -0.52 16.90 -5.82
N ILE A 86 -1.23 15.85 -6.26
CA ILE A 86 -2.65 15.67 -5.93
C ILE A 86 -2.80 14.76 -4.71
N GLY A 87 -1.84 13.86 -4.46
CA GLY A 87 -1.85 13.00 -3.28
C GLY A 87 -2.92 11.91 -3.32
N ILE A 88 -3.24 11.42 -4.53
CA ILE A 88 -4.18 10.30 -4.73
C ILE A 88 -3.47 8.95 -4.63
N ARG A 89 -4.22 7.89 -4.34
CA ARG A 89 -3.68 6.52 -4.28
C ARG A 89 -3.45 5.96 -5.68
N PHE A 90 -2.56 4.98 -5.79
CA PHE A 90 -2.30 4.29 -7.05
C PHE A 90 -3.58 3.67 -7.65
N SER A 91 -4.44 3.04 -6.84
CA SER A 91 -5.70 2.48 -7.33
C SER A 91 -6.71 3.53 -7.78
N GLU A 92 -6.66 4.75 -7.22
CA GLU A 92 -7.49 5.88 -7.65
C GLU A 92 -6.98 6.46 -8.97
N LEU A 93 -5.67 6.60 -9.12
CA LEU A 93 -5.02 7.01 -10.38
C LEU A 93 -5.38 6.06 -11.53
N CYS A 94 -5.37 4.75 -11.30
CA CYS A 94 -5.72 3.75 -12.33
C CYS A 94 -7.18 3.85 -12.80
N ASN A 95 -8.07 4.40 -11.98
CA ASN A 95 -9.49 4.56 -12.31
C ASN A 95 -9.84 5.93 -12.90
N LEU A 96 -8.84 6.81 -13.04
CA LEU A 96 -9.05 8.18 -13.52
C LEU A 96 -9.31 8.19 -15.03
N ASN A 97 -10.36 8.92 -15.44
CA ASN A 97 -10.66 9.13 -16.84
C ASN A 97 -10.38 10.57 -17.27
N ILE A 98 -10.19 10.79 -18.57
CA ILE A 98 -10.01 12.14 -19.13
C ILE A 98 -11.22 13.04 -18.80
N SER A 99 -12.43 12.48 -18.75
CA SER A 99 -13.65 13.19 -18.36
C SER A 99 -13.66 13.71 -16.91
N ASP A 100 -12.75 13.21 -16.07
CA ASP A 100 -12.62 13.62 -14.67
C ASP A 100 -11.74 14.85 -14.50
N ILE A 101 -11.03 15.25 -15.57
CA ILE A 101 -10.26 16.49 -15.62
C ILE A 101 -11.21 17.58 -16.11
N GLN A 102 -11.51 18.54 -15.24
CA GLN A 102 -12.42 19.65 -15.52
C GLN A 102 -11.68 20.97 -15.43
N GLU A 103 -12.13 21.94 -16.22
CA GLU A 103 -11.64 23.31 -16.17
C GLU A 103 -12.84 24.23 -15.94
N GLU A 104 -12.85 24.92 -14.81
CA GLU A 104 -13.88 25.92 -14.47
C GLU A 104 -13.20 27.23 -14.11
N GLU A 105 -13.60 28.33 -14.76
CA GLU A 105 -13.14 29.69 -14.45
C GLU A 105 -11.60 29.84 -14.42
N GLY A 106 -10.89 29.11 -15.29
CA GLY A 106 -9.42 29.12 -15.37
C GLY A 106 -8.72 28.30 -14.28
N ARG A 107 -9.48 27.52 -13.50
CA ARG A 107 -8.95 26.53 -12.55
C ARG A 107 -9.16 25.13 -13.08
N GLN A 108 -8.12 24.31 -12.99
CA GLN A 108 -8.15 22.90 -13.39
C GLN A 108 -8.36 22.02 -12.16
N PHE A 109 -9.30 21.10 -12.25
CA PHE A 109 -9.67 20.18 -11.18
C PHE A 109 -9.61 18.75 -11.68
N VAL A 110 -9.24 17.85 -10.76
CA VAL A 110 -9.24 16.41 -10.98
C VAL A 110 -10.26 15.79 -10.03
N ILE A 111 -11.32 15.18 -10.59
CA ILE A 111 -12.42 14.62 -9.80
C ILE A 111 -12.18 13.14 -9.53
N VAL A 112 -11.92 12.79 -8.28
CA VAL A 112 -11.78 11.39 -7.85
C VAL A 112 -13.15 10.86 -7.41
N ARG A 113 -13.76 10.01 -8.24
CA ARG A 113 -15.14 9.51 -8.01
C ARG A 113 -15.28 8.51 -6.86
N ASN A 114 -14.24 7.72 -6.58
CA ASN A 114 -14.27 6.69 -5.54
C ASN A 114 -13.07 6.83 -4.60
N SER A 115 -13.34 7.34 -3.40
CA SER A 115 -12.33 7.55 -2.35
C SER A 115 -12.17 6.36 -1.40
N ARG A 116 -12.87 5.25 -1.67
CA ARG A 116 -12.86 4.06 -0.79
C ARG A 116 -11.57 3.25 -0.84
N GLY A 117 -10.68 3.50 -1.82
CA GLY A 117 -9.35 2.90 -1.90
C GLY A 117 -9.39 1.38 -1.68
N GLU A 118 -10.08 0.67 -2.57
CA GLU A 118 -9.97 -0.79 -2.68
C GLU A 118 -8.63 -1.18 -3.34
#